data_AF-A0A9X6SR41-F1
#
_entry.id   AF-A0A9X6SR41-F1
#
_cell.length_a   1.000
_cell.length_b   1.000
_cell.length_c   1.000
_cell.angle_alpha   90.00
_cell.angle_beta   90.00
_cell.angle_gamma   90.00
#
_symmetry.space_group_name_H-M   'P 1'
#
loop_
_entity.id
_entity.type
_entity.pdbx_description
1 polymer ?
#
loop_
_entity_poly.entity_id
_entity_poly.type
_entity_poly.pdbx_seq_one_letter_code
_entity_poly.pdbx_strand_id
1 'polypeptide(L)'
;SMIYDSFRYLDTFSFSANENEFKIELRCNSGGPIYFDKIECIPLNSNGEISNGTYQIVSALNNSSVVDMDPGTKNVHLWQNGNGNNQKWRLVYNP
;
A
#
# COMPACT_ATOMS: atom_id res chain seq x y z
N SER A 1 8.95 -18.91 26.04
CA SER A 1 7.91 -18.46 25.09
C SER A 1 7.77 -16.97 25.28
N MET A 2 8.23 -16.15 24.33
CA MET A 2 8.04 -14.69 24.41
C MET A 2 6.62 -14.38 23.93
N ILE A 3 5.83 -13.76 24.81
CA ILE A 3 4.45 -13.37 24.54
C ILE A 3 4.53 -12.05 23.77
N TYR A 4 4.09 -12.08 22.51
CA TYR A 4 4.13 -10.96 21.56
C TYR A 4 2.95 -10.01 21.79
N ASP A 5 3.01 -9.18 22.83
CA ASP A 5 2.03 -8.12 23.03
C ASP A 5 2.64 -6.76 22.63
N SER A 6 2.35 -6.37 21.39
CA SER A 6 2.63 -5.09 20.72
C SER A 6 4.09 -4.84 20.28
N PHE A 7 4.27 -4.63 18.97
CA PHE A 7 5.47 -4.03 18.42
C PHE A 7 5.49 -2.54 18.82
N ARG A 8 6.54 -2.11 19.53
CA ARG A 8 6.83 -0.69 19.77
C ARG A 8 8.15 -0.36 19.09
N TYR A 9 8.18 0.73 18.33
CA TYR A 9 9.43 1.24 17.79
C TYR A 9 10.34 1.65 18.95
N LEU A 10 11.51 1.03 19.04
CA LEU A 10 12.53 1.40 20.03
C LEU A 10 13.21 2.72 19.62
N ASP A 11 13.34 2.95 18.31
CA ASP A 11 13.91 4.17 17.73
C ASP A 11 13.41 4.39 16.28
N THR A 12 13.44 5.63 15.81
CA THR A 12 13.16 6.02 14.43
C THR A 12 14.21 7.04 13.98
N PHE A 13 15.01 6.70 12.99
CA PHE A 13 15.97 7.64 12.39
C PHE A 13 15.62 7.89 10.92
N SER A 14 15.76 9.16 10.52
CA SER A 14 15.58 9.62 9.14
C SER A 14 16.90 10.19 8.64
N PHE A 15 17.28 9.87 7.42
CA PHE A 15 18.45 10.43 6.76
C PHE A 15 18.04 10.83 5.35
N SER A 16 18.58 11.95 4.88
CA SER A 16 18.56 12.25 3.45
C SER A 16 19.51 11.27 2.77
N ALA A 17 19.00 10.50 1.81
CA ALA A 17 19.86 9.65 1.00
C ALA A 17 20.69 10.56 0.08
N ASN A 18 21.94 10.81 0.48
CA ASN A 18 22.90 11.58 -0.32
C ASN A 18 23.62 10.68 -1.34
N GLU A 19 23.28 9.39 -1.36
CA GLU A 19 23.94 8.31 -2.07
C GLU A 19 22.87 7.41 -2.72
N ASN A 20 23.24 6.67 -3.77
CA ASN A 20 22.32 5.76 -4.48
C ASN A 20 21.93 4.50 -3.66
N GLU A 21 22.44 4.35 -2.43
CA GLU A 21 22.26 3.17 -1.61
C GLU A 21 22.07 3.56 -0.14
N PHE A 22 21.13 2.89 0.53
CA PHE A 22 20.97 2.96 1.97
C PHE A 22 21.69 1.77 2.64
N LYS A 23 22.52 2.06 3.65
CA LYS A 23 23.27 1.06 4.41
C LYS A 23 22.92 1.12 5.88
N ILE A 24 22.59 -0.03 6.46
CA ILE A 24 22.51 -0.24 7.91
C ILE A 24 23.70 -1.09 8.30
N GLU A 25 24.54 -0.59 9.20
CA GLU A 25 25.64 -1.37 9.80
C GLU A 25 25.32 -1.72 11.25
N LEU A 26 25.48 -2.99 11.60
CA LEU A 26 25.24 -3.52 12.95
C LEU A 26 26.51 -4.19 13.45
N ARG A 27 27.04 -3.76 14.59
CA ARG A 27 28.28 -4.31 15.16
C ARG A 27 28.04 -4.86 16.57
N CYS A 28 28.41 -6.13 16.79
CA CYS A 28 28.46 -6.77 18.10
C CYS A 28 29.91 -7.12 18.43
N ASN A 29 30.59 -6.23 19.16
CA ASN A 29 32.02 -6.38 19.48
C ASN A 29 32.30 -7.41 20.58
N SER A 30 31.27 -7.93 21.25
CA SER A 30 31.38 -8.90 22.34
C SER A 30 31.33 -10.37 21.88
N GLY A 31 31.12 -10.63 20.58
CA GLY A 31 31.12 -11.99 20.00
C GLY A 31 29.85 -12.81 20.21
N GLY A 32 28.79 -12.21 20.80
CA GLY A 32 27.47 -12.86 20.95
C GLY A 32 26.57 -12.70 19.71
N PRO A 33 25.52 -13.52 19.57
CA PRO A 33 24.56 -13.40 18.47
C PRO A 33 23.72 -12.12 18.58
N ILE A 34 23.42 -11.51 17.44
CA ILE A 34 22.38 -10.49 17.30
C ILE A 34 21.15 -11.17 16.70
N TYR A 35 20.00 -11.07 17.38
CA TYR A 35 18.73 -11.60 16.90
C TYR A 35 17.80 -10.45 16.49
N PHE A 36 17.24 -10.55 15.28
CA PHE A 36 16.15 -9.69 14.83
C PHE A 36 14.93 -10.54 14.54
N ASP A 37 13.76 -10.02 14.92
CA ASP A 37 12.48 -10.60 14.57
C ASP A 37 12.00 -10.08 13.20
N LYS A 38 12.03 -8.76 12.99
CA LYS A 38 11.68 -8.13 11.70
C LYS A 38 12.45 -6.85 11.44
N ILE A 39 12.87 -6.65 10.20
CA ILE A 39 13.33 -5.36 9.65
C ILE A 39 12.36 -4.98 8.52
N GLU A 40 11.86 -3.75 8.53
CA GLU A 40 10.92 -3.25 7.52
C GLU A 40 11.33 -1.85 7.05
N CYS A 41 11.44 -1.67 5.74
CA CYS A 41 11.68 -0.35 5.14
C CYS A 41 10.33 0.23 4.72
N ILE A 42 9.91 1.30 5.40
CA ILE A 42 8.65 2.00 5.08
C ILE A 42 9.02 3.26 4.28
N PRO A 43 8.68 3.34 2.98
CA PRO A 43 8.90 4.56 2.22
C PRO A 43 8.05 5.69 2.82
N LEU A 44 8.69 6.80 3.22
CA LEU A 44 8.00 8.00 3.73
C LEU A 44 7.17 8.70 2.64
N ASN A 45 7.43 8.36 1.38
CA ASN A 45 6.81 8.93 0.20
C ASN A 45 5.74 8.02 -0.38
N SER A 46 5.13 7.13 0.41
CA SER A 46 3.78 6.69 0.07
C SER A 46 2.85 7.85 0.42
N ASN A 47 2.89 8.92 -0.38
CA ASN A 47 1.65 9.66 -0.59
C ASN A 47 0.63 8.57 -0.92
N GLY A 48 -0.53 8.51 -0.26
CA GLY A 48 -1.56 7.49 -0.50
C GLY A 48 -2.16 7.55 -1.92
N GLU A 49 -1.37 7.92 -2.91
CA GLU A 49 -1.63 8.01 -4.32
C GLU A 49 -1.76 6.59 -4.87
N ILE A 50 -2.98 6.28 -5.27
CA ILE A 50 -3.26 5.12 -6.12
C ILE A 50 -2.42 5.26 -7.39
N SER A 51 -1.66 4.21 -7.71
CA SER A 51 -0.88 4.17 -8.95
C SER A 51 -1.80 4.27 -10.17
N ASN A 52 -1.27 4.81 -11.27
CA ASN A 52 -2.00 4.83 -12.53
C ASN A 52 -2.33 3.40 -12.96
N GLY A 53 -3.58 3.14 -13.30
CA GLY A 53 -4.02 1.78 -13.58
C GLY A 53 -5.51 1.66 -13.88
N THR A 54 -5.95 0.42 -14.13
CA THR A 54 -7.36 0.10 -14.36
C THR A 54 -7.93 -0.62 -13.15
N TYR A 55 -9.02 -0.09 -12.61
CA TYR A 55 -9.60 -0.53 -11.35
C TYR A 55 -11.12 -0.72 -11.47
N GLN A 56 -11.68 -1.54 -10.58
CA GLN A 56 -13.09 -1.47 -10.23
C GLN A 56 -13.22 -0.64 -8.95
N ILE A 57 -14.28 0.17 -8.85
CA ILE A 57 -14.63 0.88 -7.62
C ILE A 57 -15.76 0.09 -6.98
N VAL A 58 -15.44 -0.63 -5.91
CA VAL A 58 -16.36 -1.56 -5.22
C VAL A 58 -17.02 -0.82 -4.04
N SER A 59 -18.32 -1.02 -3.85
CA SER A 59 -19.03 -0.41 -2.72
C SER A 59 -18.53 -0.99 -1.38
N ALA A 60 -18.21 -0.12 -0.42
CA ALA A 60 -17.87 -0.56 0.93
C ALA A 60 -19.09 -1.13 1.70
N LEU A 61 -20.32 -0.82 1.26
CA LEU A 61 -21.54 -1.35 1.86
C LEU A 61 -21.78 -2.82 1.49
N ASN A 62 -21.31 -3.24 0.31
CA ASN A 62 -21.34 -4.63 -0.15
C ASN A 62 -20.33 -4.84 -1.28
N ASN A 63 -19.59 -5.95 -1.21
CA ASN A 63 -18.58 -6.28 -2.23
C ASN A 63 -19.19 -6.81 -3.54
N SER A 64 -20.53 -6.82 -3.67
CA SER A 64 -21.25 -7.28 -4.86
C SER A 64 -21.66 -6.16 -5.82
N SER A 65 -21.50 -4.89 -5.45
CA SER A 65 -21.83 -3.75 -6.30
C SER A 65 -20.60 -2.94 -6.69
N VAL A 66 -20.55 -2.49 -7.94
CA VAL A 66 -19.45 -1.69 -8.50
C VAL A 66 -19.98 -0.47 -9.26
N VAL A 67 -19.14 0.56 -9.40
CA VAL A 67 -19.42 1.72 -10.26
C VAL A 67 -19.41 1.27 -11.72
N ASP A 68 -20.55 1.46 -12.39
CA ASP A 68 -20.85 1.02 -13.75
C ASP A 68 -21.33 2.21 -14.60
N MET A 69 -20.87 2.29 -15.85
CA MET A 69 -21.44 3.18 -16.85
C MET A 69 -22.44 2.42 -17.72
N ASP A 70 -23.69 2.85 -17.74
CA ASP A 70 -24.70 2.32 -18.64
C ASP A 70 -24.27 2.59 -20.11
N PRO A 71 -24.10 1.56 -20.95
CA PRO A 71 -23.63 1.73 -22.33
C PRO A 71 -24.66 2.42 -23.23
N GLY A 72 -25.94 2.40 -22.90
CA GLY A 72 -27.00 3.08 -23.64
C GLY A 72 -27.13 4.55 -23.25
N THR A 73 -27.31 4.82 -21.96
CA THR A 73 -27.56 6.19 -21.45
C THR A 73 -26.30 6.99 -21.16
N LYS A 74 -25.15 6.32 -20.99
CA LYS A 74 -23.87 6.89 -20.53
C LYS A 74 -23.90 7.44 -19.11
N ASN A 75 -24.95 7.15 -18.34
CA ASN A 75 -25.03 7.51 -16.93
C ASN A 75 -24.21 6.56 -16.06
N VAL A 76 -23.60 7.10 -15.00
CA VAL A 76 -22.85 6.32 -14.01
C VAL A 76 -23.76 5.97 -12.83
N HIS A 77 -23.76 4.70 -12.42
CA HIS A 77 -24.58 4.18 -11.33
C HIS A 77 -23.86 3.03 -10.60
N LEU A 78 -24.45 2.52 -9.52
CA LEU A 78 -24.02 1.26 -8.90
C LEU A 78 -24.77 0.09 -9.54
N TRP A 79 -24.04 -0.94 -9.94
CA TRP A 79 -24.61 -2.14 -10.54
C TRP A 79 -23.98 -3.41 -9.97
N GLN A 80 -24.61 -4.57 -10.20
CA GLN A 80 -24.03 -5.86 -9.84
C GLN A 80 -22.65 -6.01 -10.49
N ASN A 81 -21.67 -6.49 -9.71
CA ASN A 81 -20.34 -6.79 -10.21
C ASN A 81 -20.39 -7.95 -11.22
N GLY A 82 -20.32 -7.61 -12.50
CA GLY A 82 -20.25 -8.55 -13.62
C GLY A 82 -18.86 -8.58 -14.27
N ASN A 83 -17.89 -7.84 -13.73
CA ASN A 83 -16.55 -7.65 -14.28
C ASN A 83 -16.55 -7.14 -15.75
N GLY A 84 -17.59 -6.39 -16.13
CA GLY A 84 -17.76 -5.82 -17.47
C GLY A 84 -16.75 -4.71 -17.78
N ASN A 85 -16.53 -4.41 -19.06
CA ASN A 85 -15.61 -3.32 -19.46
C ASN A 85 -16.11 -1.93 -19.02
N ASN A 86 -17.43 -1.75 -18.97
CA ASN A 86 -18.08 -0.54 -18.45
C ASN A 86 -18.02 -0.42 -16.92
N GLN A 87 -17.41 -1.39 -16.22
CA GLN A 87 -17.17 -1.40 -14.78
C GLN A 87 -15.69 -1.17 -14.43
N LYS A 88 -14.86 -0.90 -15.44
CA LYS A 88 -13.40 -0.72 -15.31
C LYS A 88 -13.03 0.72 -15.64
N TRP A 89 -12.31 1.34 -14.71
CA TRP A 89 -11.98 2.76 -14.77
C TRP A 89 -10.48 2.95 -14.78
N ARG A 90 -9.97 3.73 -15.73
CA ARG A 90 -8.56 4.12 -15.75
C ARG A 90 -8.37 5.32 -14.85
N LEU A 91 -7.67 5.13 -13.73
CA LEU A 91 -7.25 6.20 -12.84
C LEU A 91 -5.88 6.70 -13.31
N VAL A 92 -5.78 8.01 -13.54
CA VAL A 92 -4.56 8.68 -13.92
C VAL A 92 -4.39 9.87 -12.99
N TYR A 93 -3.34 9.87 -12.19
CA TYR A 93 -2.95 11.02 -11.40
C TYR A 93 -2.46 12.13 -12.35
N ASN A 94 -3.07 13.31 -12.22
CA ASN A 94 -2.66 14.51 -12.93
C ASN A 94 -2.24 15.56 -11.89
N PRO A 95 -0.93 15.80 -11.70
CA PRO A 95 -0.42 16.75 -10.72
C PRO A 95 -0.78 18.20 -11.05
#